data_AF-A0A1W1X8I2-F1
#
_entry.id   AF-A0A1W1X8I2-F1
#
_cell.length_a   1.000
_cell.length_b   1.000
_cell.length_c   1.000
_cell.angle_alpha   90.00
_cell.angle_beta   90.00
_cell.angle_gamma   90.00
#
_symmetry.space_group_name_H-M   'P 1'
#
loop_
_entity.id
_entity.type
_entity.pdbx_description
1 polymer ?
#
loop_
_entity_poly.entity_id
_entity_poly.type
_entity_poly.pdbx_seq_one_letter_code
_entity_poly.pdbx_strand_id
1 'polypeptide(L)'
;MIKLKTLKKPAIILLVFVIPVCLISGCNNRSYSNSENSAQKLVEKEPNKDQVKKSYDSALQTLVNDATITKDQATTILNALMSNVNNVGKESKEKSKETLNKLVENKTITQQQADKIMDVLEINK
;
A
#
# COMPACT_ATOMS: atom_id res chain seq x y z
N MET A 1 -9.49 20.46 -30.58
CA MET A 1 -9.10 19.06 -30.84
C MET A 1 -7.65 18.89 -30.41
N ILE A 2 -7.40 18.47 -29.17
CA ILE A 2 -6.05 18.44 -28.58
C ILE A 2 -5.41 17.10 -28.93
N LYS A 3 -4.32 17.12 -29.69
CA LYS A 3 -3.55 15.92 -30.06
C LYS A 3 -2.65 15.51 -28.90
N LEU A 4 -2.97 14.38 -28.28
CA LEU A 4 -2.17 13.76 -27.22
C LEU A 4 -0.98 13.02 -27.85
N LYS A 5 0.25 13.43 -27.45
CA LYS A 5 1.52 12.83 -27.91
C LYS A 5 1.73 11.46 -27.26
N THR A 6 2.28 10.54 -28.04
CA THR A 6 2.53 9.13 -27.72
C THR A 6 3.63 8.93 -26.69
N LEU A 7 3.33 8.16 -25.64
CA LEU A 7 4.26 7.74 -24.60
C LEU A 7 5.22 6.65 -25.13
N LYS A 8 6.53 6.84 -24.90
CA LYS A 8 7.59 5.89 -25.24
C LYS A 8 7.74 4.82 -24.16
N LYS A 9 7.69 3.55 -24.56
CA LYS A 9 7.91 2.37 -23.71
C LYS A 9 9.40 2.23 -23.38
N PRO A 10 9.81 2.00 -22.11
CA PRO A 10 11.17 1.52 -21.84
C PRO A 10 11.24 -0.01 -22.02
N ALA A 11 12.14 -0.44 -22.91
CA ALA A 11 12.55 -1.83 -23.05
C ALA A 11 13.41 -2.23 -21.85
N ILE A 12 12.98 -3.22 -21.08
CA ILE A 12 13.76 -3.78 -19.96
C ILE A 12 14.68 -4.85 -20.54
N ILE A 13 15.97 -4.57 -20.48
CA ILE A 13 17.07 -5.43 -20.90
C ILE A 13 17.19 -6.58 -19.90
N LEU A 14 17.10 -7.81 -20.43
CA LEU A 14 17.19 -9.07 -19.70
C LEU A 14 18.68 -9.38 -19.49
N LEU A 15 19.17 -9.23 -18.25
CA LEU A 15 20.56 -9.50 -17.89
C LEU A 15 20.62 -10.72 -16.97
N VAL A 16 20.94 -11.87 -17.58
CA VAL A 16 21.16 -13.16 -16.94
C VAL A 16 22.50 -13.13 -16.19
N PHE A 17 22.50 -13.44 -14.89
CA PHE A 17 23.71 -13.81 -14.16
C PHE A 17 23.49 -15.11 -13.39
N VAL A 18 24.57 -15.89 -13.37
CA VAL A 18 24.68 -17.33 -13.18
C VAL A 18 24.65 -17.73 -11.69
N ILE A 19 24.07 -18.91 -11.46
CA ILE A 19 23.92 -19.65 -10.19
C ILE A 19 25.29 -19.99 -9.55
N PRO A 20 25.36 -20.07 -8.21
CA PRO A 20 25.96 -21.26 -7.60
C PRO A 20 25.03 -21.93 -6.58
N VAL A 21 24.92 -23.25 -6.72
CA VAL A 21 24.25 -24.19 -5.81
C VAL A 21 25.13 -24.39 -4.57
N CYS A 22 24.60 -24.07 -3.39
CA CYS A 22 25.12 -24.60 -2.13
C CYS A 22 24.05 -25.49 -1.49
N LEU A 23 24.31 -26.80 -1.49
CA LEU A 23 23.60 -27.77 -0.67
C LEU A 23 24.11 -27.63 0.77
N ILE A 24 23.25 -27.26 1.70
CA ILE A 24 23.51 -27.39 3.13
C ILE A 24 22.51 -28.38 3.70
N SER A 25 22.93 -29.64 3.78
CA SER A 25 22.32 -30.62 4.67
C SER A 25 22.78 -30.33 6.09
N GLY A 26 21.83 -30.00 6.96
CA GLY A 26 22.08 -29.76 8.38
C GLY A 26 20.79 -29.79 9.18
N CYS A 27 20.25 -30.99 9.39
CA CYS A 27 19.27 -31.22 10.46
C CYS A 27 20.01 -31.23 11.79
N ASN A 28 19.61 -30.40 12.75
CA ASN A 28 19.90 -30.66 14.16
C ASN A 28 18.70 -30.26 15.02
N ASN A 29 18.00 -31.27 15.53
CA ASN A 29 16.95 -31.16 16.53
C ASN A 29 17.57 -30.87 17.89
N ARG A 30 17.17 -29.75 18.51
CA ARG A 30 17.18 -29.64 19.97
C ARG A 30 15.82 -29.11 20.41
N SER A 31 14.94 -30.04 20.76
CA SER A 31 13.61 -29.79 21.33
C SER A 31 13.73 -29.31 22.78
N TYR A 32 13.11 -28.18 23.12
CA TYR A 32 12.07 -28.01 24.15
C TYR A 32 11.67 -26.52 24.17
N SER A 33 10.58 -26.15 23.50
CA SER A 33 9.20 -26.06 24.01
C SER A 33 8.85 -24.64 24.47
N ASN A 34 8.08 -23.90 23.67
CA ASN A 34 6.67 -23.69 24.01
C ASN A 34 5.86 -23.15 22.82
N SER A 35 4.64 -23.67 22.73
CA SER A 35 3.47 -23.14 22.02
C SER A 35 3.42 -23.23 20.49
N GLU A 36 2.72 -24.27 20.05
CA GLU A 36 1.73 -24.27 18.96
C GLU A 36 2.25 -24.06 17.53
N ASN A 37 2.50 -25.18 16.85
CA ASN A 37 2.25 -25.29 15.42
C ASN A 37 1.24 -26.41 15.20
N SER A 38 0.03 -26.06 14.75
CA SER A 38 -0.91 -27.00 14.16
C SER A 38 -1.53 -26.37 12.92
N ALA A 39 -1.26 -27.01 11.79
CA ALA A 39 -1.90 -26.89 10.49
C ALA A 39 -1.75 -25.55 9.74
N GLN A 40 -1.12 -25.64 8.58
CA GLN A 40 -1.28 -24.72 7.46
C GLN A 40 -2.78 -24.58 7.13
N LYS A 41 -3.42 -23.56 7.70
CA LYS A 41 -4.61 -22.93 7.15
C LYS A 41 -4.10 -21.63 6.54
N LEU A 42 -4.27 -21.46 5.23
CA LEU A 42 -4.29 -20.12 4.64
C LEU A 42 -5.49 -19.38 5.28
N VAL A 43 -5.29 -18.92 6.50
CA VAL A 43 -6.06 -17.82 7.06
C VAL A 43 -5.49 -16.63 6.33
N GLU A 44 -6.26 -16.14 5.37
CA GLU A 44 -6.18 -14.76 4.90
C GLU A 44 -6.03 -13.90 6.16
N LYS A 45 -4.79 -13.48 6.45
CA LYS A 45 -4.48 -12.71 7.66
C LYS A 45 -5.18 -11.38 7.45
N GLU A 46 -6.39 -11.27 8.00
CA GLU A 46 -7.13 -10.01 7.97
C GLU A 46 -6.15 -8.91 8.39
N PRO A 47 -6.06 -7.82 7.60
CA PRO A 47 -5.21 -6.71 7.97
C PRO A 47 -5.68 -6.20 9.32
N ASN A 48 -4.75 -6.01 10.26
CA ASN A 48 -5.06 -5.38 11.53
C ASN A 48 -5.52 -3.94 11.24
N LYS A 49 -6.84 -3.74 11.21
CA LYS A 49 -7.48 -2.48 10.78
C LYS A 49 -7.03 -1.31 11.66
N ASP A 50 -6.80 -1.55 12.95
CA ASP A 50 -6.32 -0.53 13.87
C ASP A 50 -4.88 -0.11 13.54
N GLN A 51 -4.02 -1.08 13.21
CA GLN A 51 -2.65 -0.80 12.79
C GLN A 51 -2.63 -0.02 11.45
N VAL A 52 -3.46 -0.42 10.48
CA VAL A 52 -3.57 0.30 9.20
C VAL A 52 -4.09 1.72 9.42
N LYS A 53 -5.17 1.87 10.21
CA LYS A 53 -5.75 3.17 10.55
C LYS A 53 -4.71 4.09 11.18
N LYS A 54 -3.93 3.58 12.14
CA LYS A 54 -2.87 4.35 12.80
C LYS A 54 -1.77 4.76 11.83
N SER A 55 -1.37 3.87 10.92
CA SER A 55 -0.39 4.17 9.88
C SER A 55 -0.87 5.29 8.95
N TYR A 56 -2.10 5.16 8.44
CA TYR A 56 -2.70 6.16 7.55
C TYR A 56 -2.91 7.49 8.25
N ASP A 57 -3.44 7.48 9.48
CA ASP A 57 -3.61 8.69 10.28
C ASP A 57 -2.27 9.41 10.48
N SER A 58 -1.21 8.69 10.89
CA SER A 58 0.13 9.27 11.06
C SER A 58 0.68 9.90 9.79
N ALA A 59 0.50 9.24 8.63
CA ALA A 59 0.95 9.78 7.34
C ALA A 59 0.15 11.04 6.95
N LEU A 60 -1.18 11.02 7.14
CA LEU A 60 -2.03 12.17 6.85
C LEU A 60 -1.76 13.35 7.78
N GLN A 61 -1.43 13.12 9.05
CA GLN A 61 -1.03 14.19 9.98
C GLN A 61 0.23 14.91 9.51
N THR A 62 1.15 14.22 8.83
CA THR A 62 2.34 14.87 8.23
C THR A 62 1.90 15.90 7.18
N LEU A 63 0.95 15.53 6.32
CA LEU A 63 0.41 16.44 5.30
C LEU A 63 -0.43 17.58 5.90
N VAL A 64 -1.07 17.37 7.05
CA VAL A 64 -1.76 18.44 7.80
C VAL A 64 -0.76 19.44 8.37
N ASN A 65 0.32 18.96 8.99
CA ASN A 65 1.37 19.81 9.56
C ASN A 65 2.07 20.64 8.47
N ASP A 66 2.26 20.08 7.29
CA ASP A 66 2.81 20.77 6.12
C ASP A 66 1.79 21.72 5.44
N ALA A 67 0.59 21.87 6.01
CA ALA A 67 -0.54 22.62 5.43
C ALA A 67 -0.92 22.18 4.00
N THR A 68 -0.55 20.96 3.60
CA THR A 68 -0.87 20.38 2.30
C THR A 68 -2.35 20.01 2.23
N ILE A 69 -2.93 19.52 3.33
CA ILE A 69 -4.37 19.24 3.49
C ILE A 69 -4.88 19.81 4.82
N THR A 70 -6.18 20.04 4.94
CA THR A 70 -6.81 20.42 6.21
C THR A 70 -7.07 19.20 7.10
N LYS A 71 -7.29 19.43 8.40
CA LYS A 71 -7.69 18.38 9.35
C LYS A 71 -8.99 17.68 8.94
N ASP A 72 -9.94 18.43 8.40
CA ASP A 72 -11.22 17.89 7.94
C ASP A 72 -11.02 17.00 6.71
N GLN A 73 -10.21 17.46 5.74
CA GLN A 73 -9.82 16.65 4.59
C GLN A 73 -9.14 15.35 5.03
N ALA A 74 -8.18 15.40 5.95
CA ALA A 74 -7.50 14.22 6.49
C ALA A 74 -8.48 13.21 7.10
N THR A 75 -9.47 13.70 7.87
CA THR A 75 -10.51 12.86 8.47
C THR A 75 -11.37 12.19 7.39
N THR A 76 -11.81 12.94 6.37
CA THR A 76 -12.59 12.39 5.25
C THR A 76 -11.80 11.35 4.47
N ILE A 77 -10.53 11.62 4.16
CA ILE A 77 -9.65 10.67 3.45
C ILE A 77 -9.46 9.39 4.27
N LEU A 78 -9.14 9.52 5.56
CA LEU A 78 -8.93 8.37 6.44
C LEU A 78 -10.16 7.46 6.46
N ASN A 79 -11.35 8.05 6.66
CA ASN A 79 -12.59 7.29 6.68
C ASN A 79 -12.86 6.60 5.34
N ALA A 80 -12.66 7.30 4.23
CA ALA A 80 -12.89 6.75 2.89
C ALA A 80 -11.92 5.60 2.55
N LEU A 81 -10.64 5.73 2.90
CA LEU A 81 -9.65 4.68 2.68
C LEU A 81 -9.88 3.46 3.59
N MET A 82 -10.27 3.70 4.85
CA MET A 82 -10.59 2.63 5.80
C MET A 82 -11.81 1.81 5.39
N SER A 83 -12.76 2.37 4.63
CA SER A 83 -13.87 1.58 4.07
C SER A 83 -13.40 0.46 3.12
N ASN A 84 -12.20 0.57 2.55
CA ASN A 84 -11.65 -0.40 1.60
C ASN A 84 -10.62 -1.37 2.23
N VAL A 85 -10.30 -1.21 3.51
CA VAL A 85 -9.18 -1.90 4.20
C VAL A 85 -9.35 -3.42 4.25
N ASN A 86 -10.56 -3.95 4.07
CA ASN A 86 -10.81 -5.39 4.09
C ASN A 86 -10.12 -6.16 2.95
N ASN A 87 -9.61 -5.45 1.94
CA ASN A 87 -8.87 -6.05 0.83
C ASN A 87 -7.37 -5.87 1.09
N VAL A 88 -6.61 -6.96 1.09
CA VAL A 88 -5.14 -6.95 1.16
C VAL A 88 -4.52 -7.17 -0.21
N GLY A 89 -3.40 -6.49 -0.50
CA GLY A 89 -2.65 -6.66 -1.75
C GLY A 89 -2.96 -5.63 -2.84
N LYS A 90 -2.66 -5.97 -4.11
CA LYS A 90 -2.73 -5.03 -5.26
C LYS A 90 -4.12 -4.42 -5.45
N GLU A 91 -5.18 -5.20 -5.23
CA GLU A 91 -6.56 -4.73 -5.32
C GLU A 91 -6.87 -3.62 -4.29
N SER A 92 -6.21 -3.64 -3.13
CA SER A 92 -6.34 -2.61 -2.09
C SER A 92 -5.82 -1.26 -2.57
N LYS A 93 -4.69 -1.26 -3.31
CA LYS A 93 -4.06 -0.04 -3.83
C LYS A 93 -4.91 0.59 -4.94
N GLU A 94 -5.42 -0.21 -5.87
CA GLU A 94 -6.31 0.28 -6.93
C GLU A 94 -7.61 0.87 -6.35
N LYS A 95 -8.23 0.19 -5.36
CA LYS A 95 -9.42 0.73 -4.66
C LYS A 95 -9.11 2.03 -3.91
N SER A 96 -7.93 2.13 -3.31
CA SER A 96 -7.48 3.36 -2.65
C SER A 96 -7.29 4.50 -3.65
N LYS A 97 -6.71 4.22 -4.81
CA LYS A 97 -6.56 5.19 -5.91
C LYS A 97 -7.90 5.66 -6.45
N GLU A 98 -8.83 4.73 -6.71
CA GLU A 98 -10.20 5.06 -7.14
C GLU A 98 -10.90 5.95 -6.11
N THR A 99 -10.74 5.64 -4.82
CA THR A 99 -11.29 6.43 -3.72
C THR A 99 -10.74 7.85 -3.71
N LEU A 100 -9.42 8.02 -3.88
CA LEU A 100 -8.82 9.35 -3.96
C LEU A 100 -9.29 10.11 -5.21
N ASN A 101 -9.43 9.46 -6.36
CA ASN A 101 -9.98 10.07 -7.57
C ASN A 101 -11.40 10.60 -7.34
N LYS A 102 -12.27 9.83 -6.66
CA LYS A 102 -13.62 10.29 -6.31
C LYS A 102 -13.59 11.52 -5.39
N LEU A 103 -12.65 11.59 -4.45
CA LEU A 103 -12.48 12.75 -3.59
C LEU A 103 -12.00 13.99 -4.37
N VAL A 104 -11.23 13.81 -5.44
CA VAL A 104 -10.84 14.89 -6.38
C VAL A 104 -12.05 15.35 -7.19
N GLU A 105 -12.82 14.42 -7.75
CA GLU A 105 -14.04 14.71 -8.53
C GLU A 105 -15.07 15.48 -7.69
N ASN A 106 -15.22 15.09 -6.42
CA ASN A 106 -16.09 15.77 -5.45
C ASN A 106 -15.52 17.11 -4.94
N LYS A 107 -14.33 17.51 -5.39
CA LYS A 107 -13.60 18.72 -4.96
C LYS A 107 -13.30 18.76 -3.46
N THR A 108 -13.33 17.61 -2.79
CA THR A 108 -12.90 17.48 -1.39
C THR A 108 -11.41 17.71 -1.27
N ILE A 109 -10.63 17.26 -2.26
CA ILE A 109 -9.19 17.49 -2.39
C ILE A 109 -8.84 17.87 -3.83
N THR A 110 -7.66 18.43 -4.05
CA THR A 110 -7.10 18.68 -5.38
C THR A 110 -6.32 17.48 -5.89
N GLN A 111 -6.06 17.41 -7.21
CA GLN A 111 -5.21 16.36 -7.79
C GLN A 111 -3.82 16.35 -7.15
N GLN A 112 -3.22 17.52 -6.95
CA GLN A 112 -1.90 17.63 -6.32
C GLN A 112 -1.89 17.08 -4.88
N GLN A 113 -2.95 17.31 -4.11
CA GLN A 113 -3.11 16.72 -2.78
C GLN A 113 -3.26 15.20 -2.85
N ALA A 114 -4.06 14.69 -3.80
CA ALA A 114 -4.22 13.26 -4.02
C ALA A 114 -2.88 12.58 -4.35
N ASP A 115 -2.07 13.18 -5.22
CA ASP A 115 -0.76 12.64 -5.58
C ASP A 115 0.16 12.55 -4.35
N LYS A 116 0.20 13.60 -3.50
CA LYS A 116 0.97 13.59 -2.25
C LYS A 116 0.48 12.53 -1.27
N ILE A 117 -0.84 12.32 -1.18
CA ILE A 117 -1.42 11.25 -0.35
C ILE A 117 -1.00 9.88 -0.87
N MET A 118 -1.05 9.65 -2.19
CA MET A 118 -0.62 8.39 -2.79
C MET A 118 0.86 8.10 -2.53
N ASP A 119 1.70 9.14 -2.51
CA ASP A 119 3.13 9.00 -2.22
C ASP A 119 3.38 8.63 -0.75
N VAL A 120 2.79 9.35 0.22
CA VAL A 120 3.01 9.07 1.66
C VAL A 120 2.40 7.74 2.11
N LEU A 121 1.34 7.28 1.44
CA LEU A 121 0.69 5.99 1.71
C LEU A 121 1.23 4.84 0.85
N GLU A 122 2.23 5.09 0.00
CA GLU A 122 2.84 4.10 -0.89
C GLU A 122 1.83 3.37 -1.82
N ILE A 123 0.76 4.07 -2.21
CA ILE A 123 -0.29 3.56 -3.11
C ILE A 123 0.26 3.38 -4.53
N ASN A 124 1.24 4.20 -4.93
CA ASN A 124 1.85 4.19 -6.27
C ASN A 124 2.98 3.15 -6.47
N LYS A 125 3.41 2.43 -5.43
CA LYS A 125 4.50 1.42 -5.50
C LYS A 125 3.99 0.02 -5.86
#